data_AF-A0A3P1SC19-F1
#
_entry.id   AF-A0A3P1SC19-F1
#
_cell.length_a   1.000
_cell.length_b   1.000
_cell.length_c   1.000
_cell.angle_alpha   90.00
_cell.angle_beta   90.00
_cell.angle_gamma   90.00
#
_symmetry.space_group_name_H-M   'P 1'
#
loop_
_entity.id
_entity.type
_entity.pdbx_description
1 polymer ?
#
loop_
_entity_poly.entity_id
_entity_poly.type
_entity_poly.pdbx_seq_one_letter_code
_entity_poly.pdbx_strand_id
1 'polypeptide(L)'
;MFDHDVVVDFEATSFKYDFGDGTDPLVTTDPSEGFPVMTLNHVYLEPREQVSVVLETTWKARVVHPVTGESLTVPSALVTVEASAPLEVRKAKGYLTDTAEELMGR
;
A
#
# COMPACT_ATOMS: atom_id res chain seq x y z
N MET A 1 21.29 6.89 36.04
CA MET A 1 21.39 7.47 34.69
C MET A 1 21.97 6.37 33.82
N PHE A 2 21.23 5.89 32.82
CA PHE A 2 21.73 4.85 31.91
C PHE A 2 22.61 5.55 30.86
N ASP A 3 23.93 5.39 30.96
CA ASP A 3 24.94 6.09 30.14
C ASP A 3 25.29 5.34 28.84
N HIS A 4 24.29 4.68 28.26
CA HIS A 4 24.49 3.83 27.09
C HIS A 4 23.41 4.08 26.06
N ASP A 5 23.82 4.42 24.84
CA ASP A 5 22.94 4.49 23.68
C ASP A 5 22.43 3.10 23.34
N VAL A 6 21.12 2.98 23.10
CA VAL A 6 20.49 1.74 22.65
C VAL A 6 20.16 1.89 21.17
N VAL A 7 20.64 0.94 20.37
CA VAL A 7 20.29 0.85 18.94
C VAL A 7 19.05 -0.03 18.79
N VAL A 8 18.06 0.47 18.05
CA VAL A 8 16.82 -0.24 17.74
C VAL A 8 16.61 -0.25 16.23
N ASP A 9 16.56 -1.45 15.66
CA ASP A 9 16.26 -1.65 14.24
C ASP A 9 14.78 -2.01 14.07
N PHE A 10 14.15 -1.49 13.01
CA PHE A 10 12.76 -1.80 12.66
C PHE A 10 12.68 -2.49 11.31
N GLU A 11 11.84 -3.50 11.21
CA GLU A 11 11.56 -4.22 9.97
C GLU A 11 10.05 -4.37 9.80
N ALA A 12 9.52 -3.95 8.66
CA ALA A 12 8.12 -4.10 8.33
C ALA A 12 7.77 -5.57 8.14
N THR A 13 6.69 -6.02 8.75
CA THR A 13 6.26 -7.43 8.73
C THR A 13 4.90 -7.64 8.10
N SER A 14 4.08 -6.60 7.99
CA SER A 14 2.76 -6.68 7.37
C SER A 14 2.30 -5.30 6.90
N PHE A 15 1.66 -5.28 5.74
CA PHE A 15 1.07 -4.12 5.09
C PHE A 15 -0.41 -4.39 4.87
N LYS A 16 -1.25 -3.46 5.29
CA LYS A 16 -2.70 -3.50 5.10
C LYS A 16 -3.15 -2.25 4.35
N TYR A 17 -3.75 -2.44 3.19
CA TYR A 17 -4.28 -1.38 2.33
C TYR A 17 -5.80 -1.35 2.41
N ASP A 18 -6.36 -0.21 2.79
CA ASP A 18 -7.77 0.11 2.61
C ASP A 18 -7.89 1.08 1.43
N PHE A 19 -8.64 0.69 0.40
CA PHE A 19 -8.80 1.47 -0.82
C PHE A 19 -9.89 2.54 -0.73
N GLY A 20 -10.62 2.62 0.40
CA GLY A 20 -11.68 3.61 0.60
C GLY A 20 -12.93 3.36 -0.25
N ASP A 21 -13.01 2.24 -0.97
CA ASP A 21 -14.18 1.85 -1.76
C ASP A 21 -15.13 0.86 -1.06
N GLY A 22 -14.79 0.44 0.16
CA GLY A 22 -15.57 -0.52 0.94
C GLY A 22 -15.36 -1.98 0.52
N THR A 23 -14.43 -2.24 -0.40
CA THR A 23 -13.90 -3.59 -0.60
C THR A 23 -13.07 -4.03 0.62
N ASP A 24 -12.88 -5.34 0.78
CA ASP A 24 -12.06 -5.86 1.87
C ASP A 24 -10.60 -5.36 1.75
N PRO A 25 -9.96 -4.95 2.87
CA PRO A 25 -8.58 -4.51 2.83
C PRO A 25 -7.62 -5.60 2.31
N LEU A 26 -6.65 -5.21 1.50
CA LEU A 26 -5.58 -6.09 1.06
C LEU A 26 -4.51 -6.19 2.15
N VAL A 27 -4.23 -7.40 2.64
CA VAL A 27 -3.15 -7.67 3.60
C VAL A 27 -2.06 -8.49 2.93
N THR A 28 -0.81 -8.01 2.98
CA THR A 28 0.37 -8.69 2.42
C THR A 28 1.58 -8.56 3.34
N THR A 29 2.52 -9.50 3.25
CA THR A 29 3.85 -9.41 3.87
C THR A 29 4.90 -8.87 2.89
N ASP A 30 4.55 -8.78 1.61
CA ASP A 30 5.39 -8.22 0.55
C ASP A 30 4.57 -7.20 -0.26
N PRO A 31 4.84 -5.89 -0.15
CA PRO A 31 4.14 -4.87 -0.90
C PRO A 31 4.62 -4.79 -2.37
N SER A 32 5.57 -5.65 -2.77
CA SER A 32 6.31 -5.60 -4.04
C SER A 32 6.10 -6.78 -4.99
N GLU A 33 5.23 -7.76 -4.69
CA GLU A 33 4.84 -8.78 -5.67
C GLU A 33 3.75 -8.21 -6.63
N GLY A 34 3.85 -8.24 -7.97
CA GLY A 34 4.81 -8.90 -8.85
C GLY A 34 5.18 -8.14 -10.14
N PHE A 35 6.03 -8.80 -10.93
CA PHE A 35 6.89 -8.37 -12.06
C PHE A 35 6.22 -7.55 -13.21
N PRO A 36 6.94 -6.66 -13.96
CA PRO A 36 8.36 -6.24 -13.89
C PRO A 36 8.62 -4.84 -13.29
N VAL A 37 7.60 -4.05 -12.97
CA VAL A 37 7.73 -2.79 -12.24
C VAL A 37 6.55 -2.73 -11.28
N MET A 38 6.86 -2.50 -10.00
CA MET A 38 5.99 -2.73 -8.85
C MET A 38 4.91 -1.66 -8.78
N THR A 39 3.69 -2.02 -9.19
CA THR A 39 2.49 -1.23 -8.96
C THR A 39 1.50 -2.14 -8.25
N LEU A 40 1.14 -1.80 -7.01
CA LEU A 40 -0.04 -2.35 -6.39
C LEU A 40 -1.25 -1.84 -7.19
N ASN A 41 -1.98 -2.76 -7.82
CA ASN A 41 -3.14 -2.42 -8.63
C ASN A 41 -4.43 -2.75 -7.85
N HIS A 42 -5.34 -1.78 -7.80
CA HIS A 42 -6.70 -1.97 -7.31
C HIS A 42 -7.69 -1.41 -8.33
N VAL A 43 -8.76 -2.15 -8.59
CA VAL A 43 -9.77 -1.77 -9.58
C VAL A 43 -11.01 -1.26 -8.86
N TYR A 44 -11.31 0.02 -9.02
CA TYR A 44 -12.56 0.61 -8.58
C TYR A 44 -13.69 0.30 -9.57
N LEU A 45 -14.78 -0.28 -9.10
CA LEU A 45 -15.94 -0.62 -9.94
C LEU A 45 -16.91 0.54 -10.15
N GLU A 46 -16.96 1.48 -9.20
CA GLU A 46 -17.90 2.61 -9.18
C GLU A 46 -17.15 3.95 -9.08
N PRO A 47 -17.67 5.05 -9.69
CA PRO A 47 -17.10 6.38 -9.54
C PRO A 47 -17.10 6.88 -8.09
N ARG A 48 -16.08 7.66 -7.72
CA ARG A 48 -15.89 8.26 -6.39
C ARG A 48 -15.19 9.61 -6.53
N GLU A 49 -15.62 10.63 -5.79
CA GLU A 49 -15.02 11.98 -5.92
C GLU A 49 -13.86 12.24 -4.95
N GLN A 50 -13.85 11.58 -3.79
CA GLN A 50 -12.89 11.83 -2.70
C GLN A 50 -12.51 10.51 -2.04
N VAL A 51 -11.84 9.62 -2.76
CA VAL A 51 -11.33 8.38 -2.17
C VAL A 51 -9.88 8.56 -1.75
N SER A 52 -9.49 8.01 -0.60
CA SER A 52 -8.11 8.00 -0.12
C SER A 52 -7.71 6.55 0.12
N VAL A 53 -6.49 6.19 -0.24
CA VAL A 53 -5.90 4.90 0.10
C VAL A 53 -5.19 5.03 1.45
N VAL A 54 -5.49 4.16 2.40
CA VAL A 54 -4.87 4.11 3.72
C VAL A 54 -3.96 2.89 3.80
N LEU A 55 -2.70 3.10 4.18
CA LEU A 55 -1.71 2.06 4.43
C LEU A 55 -1.41 1.98 5.93
N GLU A 56 -1.70 0.83 6.52
CA GLU A 56 -1.28 0.46 7.87
C GLU A 56 -0.10 -0.52 7.77
N THR A 57 1.05 -0.16 8.37
CA THR A 57 2.25 -1.03 8.39
C THR A 57 2.56 -1.46 9.81
N THR A 58 2.69 -2.77 10.02
CA THR A 58 3.14 -3.36 11.29
C THR A 58 4.63 -3.64 11.22
N TRP A 59 5.36 -3.26 12.27
CA TRP A 59 6.81 -3.39 12.37
C TRP A 59 7.20 -4.28 13.54
N LYS A 60 8.17 -5.17 13.34
CA LYS A 60 8.92 -5.75 14.46
C LYS A 60 10.13 -4.88 14.78
N ALA A 61 10.53 -4.88 16.05
CA ALA A 61 11.74 -4.20 16.49
C ALA A 61 12.79 -5.21 16.94
N ARG A 62 14.06 -4.92 16.66
CA ARG A 62 15.21 -5.63 17.25
C ARG A 62 16.00 -4.65 18.11
N VAL A 63 16.09 -4.96 19.40
CA VAL A 63 16.82 -4.16 20.38
C VAL A 63 18.10 -4.89 20.73
N VAL A 64 19.23 -4.18 20.70
CA VAL A 64 20.54 -4.74 21.09
C VAL A 64 20.96 -4.10 22.41
N HIS A 65 21.24 -4.94 23.42
CA HIS A 65 21.73 -4.48 24.70
C HIS A 65 23.14 -3.90 24.56
N PRO A 66 23.40 -2.66 25.01
CA PRO A 66 24.63 -1.95 24.66
C PRO A 66 25.90 -2.50 25.34
N VAL A 67 25.76 -3.17 26.49
CA VAL A 67 26.90 -3.74 27.24
C VAL A 67 27.13 -5.23 26.94
N THR A 68 26.09 -6.06 26.97
CA THR A 68 26.20 -7.51 26.77
C THR A 68 26.18 -7.95 25.31
N GLY A 69 25.68 -7.09 24.40
CA GLY A 69 25.49 -7.44 22.98
C GLY A 69 24.33 -8.39 22.71
N GLU A 70 23.53 -8.73 23.72
CA GLU A 70 22.35 -9.59 23.57
C GLU A 70 21.27 -8.90 22.73
N SER A 71 20.61 -9.64 21.84
CA SER A 71 19.52 -9.09 21.02
C SER A 71 18.16 -9.66 21.39
N LEU A 72 17.17 -8.77 21.53
CA LEU A 72 15.77 -9.11 21.76
C LEU A 72 14.93 -8.66 20.55
N THR A 73 14.10 -9.57 20.03
CA THR A 73 13.10 -9.25 19.01
C THR A 73 11.75 -9.03 19.67
N VAL A 74 11.14 -7.88 19.40
CA VAL A 74 9.79 -7.53 19.83
C VAL A 74 8.87 -7.61 18.62
N PRO A 75 7.98 -8.62 18.52
CA PRO A 75 7.01 -8.69 17.44
C PRO A 75 5.96 -7.58 17.59
N SER A 76 5.48 -7.06 16.45
CA SER A 76 4.43 -6.02 16.41
C SER A 76 4.70 -4.83 17.33
N ALA A 77 5.95 -4.38 17.34
CA ALA A 77 6.45 -3.33 18.23
C ALA A 77 5.87 -1.94 17.91
N LEU A 78 5.52 -1.70 16.66
CA LEU A 78 5.01 -0.41 16.18
C LEU A 78 4.00 -0.62 15.04
N VAL A 79 3.01 0.26 14.98
CA VAL A 79 2.11 0.42 13.83
C VAL A 79 2.20 1.85 13.32
N THR A 80 2.39 2.01 12.01
CA THR A 80 2.34 3.31 11.33
C THR A 80 1.16 3.36 10.38
N VAL A 81 0.50 4.51 10.28
CA VAL A 81 -0.64 4.75 9.38
C VAL A 81 -0.32 5.94 8.49
N GLU A 82 -0.44 5.74 7.17
CA GLU A 82 -0.31 6.78 6.16
C GLU A 82 -1.56 6.80 5.27
N ALA A 83 -1.95 7.98 4.80
CA ALA A 83 -3.07 8.14 3.88
C ALA A 83 -2.63 8.97 2.68
N SER A 84 -3.06 8.56 1.48
CA SER A 84 -2.85 9.33 0.26
C SER A 84 -3.66 10.63 0.29
N ALA A 85 -3.25 11.60 -0.53
CA ALA A 85 -4.16 12.68 -0.91
C ALA A 85 -5.45 12.09 -1.55
N PRO A 86 -6.61 12.75 -1.41
CA PRO A 86 -7.83 12.31 -2.06
C PRO A 86 -7.68 12.24 -3.58
N LEU A 87 -8.24 11.20 -4.19
CA LEU A 87 -8.26 10.97 -5.63
C LEU A 87 -9.70 10.84 -6.15
N GLU A 88 -9.88 11.26 -7.40
CA GLU A 88 -11.14 11.14 -8.13
C GLU A 88 -11.12 9.89 -9.02
N VAL A 89 -12.04 8.96 -8.78
CA VAL A 89 -12.26 7.76 -9.58
C VAL A 89 -13.33 8.04 -10.62
N ARG A 90 -12.97 7.94 -11.90
CA ARG A 90 -13.87 8.13 -13.04
C ARG A 90 -14.04 6.83 -13.83
N LYS A 91 -15.23 6.65 -14.40
CA LYS A 91 -15.51 5.56 -15.34
C LYS A 91 -15.20 6.00 -16.77
N ALA A 92 -14.34 5.27 -17.46
CA ALA A 92 -14.12 5.50 -18.90
C ALA A 92 -15.38 5.11 -19.69
N LYS A 93 -15.83 5.98 -20.60
CA LYS A 93 -16.88 5.68 -21.57
C LYS A 93 -16.25 5.57 -22.96
N GLY A 94 -16.29 4.37 -23.54
CA GLY A 94 -15.93 4.16 -24.94
C GLY A 94 -17.17 4.29 -25.82
N TYR A 95 -17.03 5.00 -26.94
CA TYR A 95 -18.04 5.00 -28.00
C TYR A 95 -17.49 4.18 -29.16
N LEU A 96 -18.31 3.29 -29.71
CA LEU A 96 -18.01 2.67 -31.00
C LEU A 96 -18.37 3.69 -32.08
N THR A 97 -17.38 4.34 -32.68
CA THR A 97 -17.58 4.96 -33.99
C THR A 97 -17.43 3.86 -35.02
N ASP A 98 -18.52 3.15 -35.31
CA ASP A 98 -18.63 2.51 -36.60
C ASP A 98 -18.84 3.63 -37.64
N THR A 99 -17.72 4.18 -38.10
CA THR A 99 -17.68 5.13 -39.21
C THR A 99 -16.52 4.75 -40.12
N ALA A 100 -16.30 3.45 -40.29
CA ALA A 100 -15.37 2.93 -41.30
C ALA A 100 -16.12 2.49 -42.57
N GLU A 101 -17.39 2.07 -42.48
CA GLU A 101 -18.11 1.51 -43.64
C GLU A 101 -18.91 2.53 -44.48
N GLU A 102 -19.22 3.74 -43.99
CA GLU A 102 -19.98 4.73 -44.78
C GLU A 102 -19.13 5.62 -45.72
N LEU A 103 -17.79 5.55 -45.70
CA LEU A 103 -16.92 6.38 -46.55
C LEU A 103 -16.29 5.65 -47.77
N MET A 104 -16.52 4.33 -47.93
CA MET A 104 -15.98 3.55 -49.05
C MET A 104 -17.03 2.90 -49.96
N GLY A 105 -18.32 3.17 -49.73
CA GLY A 105 -19.43 2.58 -50.47
C GLY A 105 -20.20 3.58 -51.36
N ARG A 106 -19.60 4.01 -52.47
CA ARG A 106 -20.33 4.26 -53.74
C ARG A 106 -19.40 4.34 -54.94
#